data_AF-A0AB38KJS3-F1
#
_entry.id   AF-A0AB38KJS3-F1
#
_cell.length_a   1.000
_cell.length_b   1.000
_cell.length_c   1.000
_cell.angle_alpha   90.00
_cell.angle_beta   90.00
_cell.angle_gamma   90.00
#
_symmetry.space_group_name_H-M   'P 1'
#
loop_
_entity.id
_entity.type
_entity.pdbx_description
1 polymer ?
#
loop_
_entity_poly.entity_id
_entity_poly.type
_entity_poly.pdbx_seq_one_letter_code
_entity_poly.pdbx_strand_id
1 'polypeptide(L)'
;MENLEKYRKEIFKDETSAGDEGVIAESIDIVNDKFGLNQEQMLQALNFLYSIKDSFLGRTKKEPSDNIVNELSSKIIKYLRPTLIVSEKEFKKEIDEFLLDYGLKIHIQETNPYEKIYSIYKEWQLEDNDNLFFNRKSVGMWIEWFKDSYKYIFDLHFSSVEKESRGSNLIQLKVSDKLKNELQKKADEVGVPLTTYIYHLLIERIEKI
;
A
#
# COMPACT_ATOMS: atom_id res chain seq x y z
N MET A 1 1.83 -17.64 21.44
CA MET A 1 2.10 -16.91 22.70
C MET A 1 3.23 -17.49 23.55
N GLU A 2 3.44 -18.81 23.69
CA GLU A 2 4.52 -19.37 24.55
C GLU A 2 5.95 -18.85 24.25
N ASN A 3 6.27 -18.55 23.00
CA ASN A 3 7.58 -17.99 22.63
C ASN A 3 7.75 -16.51 23.03
N LEU A 4 6.66 -15.73 23.11
CA LEU A 4 6.74 -14.30 23.40
C LEU A 4 7.19 -14.05 24.84
N GLU A 5 6.64 -14.80 25.78
CA GLU A 5 7.01 -14.70 27.19
C GLU A 5 8.48 -15.06 27.42
N LYS A 6 8.96 -16.11 26.74
CA LYS A 6 10.37 -16.51 26.77
C LYS A 6 11.27 -15.38 26.24
N TYR A 7 11.00 -14.85 25.05
CA TYR A 7 11.82 -13.78 24.48
C TYR A 7 11.76 -12.48 25.28
N ARG A 8 10.60 -12.13 25.82
CA ARG A 8 10.46 -10.99 26.73
C ARG A 8 11.38 -11.17 27.95
N LYS A 9 11.33 -12.32 28.62
CA LYS A 9 12.18 -12.63 29.78
C LYS A 9 13.66 -12.59 29.44
N GLU A 10 14.07 -13.07 28.27
CA GLU A 10 15.47 -12.99 27.82
C GLU A 10 15.94 -11.55 27.61
N ILE A 11 15.09 -10.67 27.05
CA ILE A 11 15.42 -9.28 26.71
C ILE A 11 15.32 -8.36 27.93
N PHE A 12 14.23 -8.43 28.68
CA PHE A 12 13.93 -7.53 29.81
C PHE A 12 14.40 -8.07 31.17
N LYS A 13 14.73 -9.37 31.27
CA LYS A 13 15.21 -10.01 32.50
C LYS A 13 14.29 -9.71 33.69
N ASP A 14 14.85 -9.25 34.81
CA ASP A 14 14.14 -8.92 36.04
C ASP A 14 13.79 -7.42 36.13
N GLU A 15 13.87 -6.66 35.02
CA GLU A 15 13.65 -5.21 35.00
C GLU A 15 12.17 -4.82 34.93
N THR A 16 11.27 -5.77 34.70
CA THR A 16 9.83 -5.54 34.53
C THR A 16 9.02 -5.99 35.72
N SER A 17 8.05 -5.18 36.16
CA SER A 17 6.99 -5.65 37.07
C SER A 17 5.91 -6.41 36.30
N ALA A 18 5.05 -7.16 37.00
CA ALA A 18 3.92 -7.87 36.38
C ALA A 18 3.01 -6.93 35.54
N GLY A 19 2.85 -5.68 35.96
CA GLY A 19 2.11 -4.68 35.19
C GLY A 19 2.83 -4.30 33.89
N ASP A 20 4.15 -4.11 33.94
CA ASP A 20 4.94 -3.79 32.75
C ASP A 20 4.95 -4.96 31.76
N GLU A 21 5.03 -6.19 32.27
CA GLU A 21 4.95 -7.40 31.46
C GLU A 21 3.62 -7.52 30.71
N GLY A 22 2.51 -7.20 31.38
CA GLY A 22 1.18 -7.18 30.78
C GLY A 22 1.09 -6.16 29.65
N VAL A 23 1.55 -4.93 29.91
CA VAL A 23 1.56 -3.86 28.91
C VAL A 23 2.42 -4.22 27.68
N ILE A 24 3.60 -4.81 27.88
CA ILE A 24 4.47 -5.24 26.77
C ILE A 24 3.79 -6.31 25.92
N ALA A 25 3.22 -7.34 26.57
CA ALA A 25 2.57 -8.46 25.89
C ALA A 25 1.35 -7.98 25.08
N GLU A 26 0.45 -7.23 25.72
CA GLU A 26 -0.77 -6.73 25.09
C GLU A 26 -0.46 -5.76 23.94
N SER A 27 0.57 -4.92 24.09
CA SER A 27 0.98 -4.02 23.01
C SER A 27 1.43 -4.77 21.76
N ILE A 28 2.15 -5.89 21.93
CA ILE A 28 2.61 -6.74 20.83
C ILE A 28 1.44 -7.55 20.27
N ASP A 29 0.56 -8.07 21.12
CA ASP A 29 -0.60 -8.85 20.68
C ASP A 29 -1.53 -7.99 19.81
N ILE A 30 -1.80 -6.73 20.16
CA ILE A 30 -2.57 -5.80 19.30
C ILE A 30 -1.93 -5.65 17.92
N VAL A 31 -0.60 -5.49 17.87
CA VAL A 31 0.12 -5.34 16.59
C VAL A 31 0.14 -6.66 15.83
N ASN A 32 0.26 -7.79 16.52
CA ASN A 32 0.23 -9.12 15.91
C ASN A 32 -1.16 -9.48 15.38
N ASP A 33 -2.22 -9.18 16.11
CA ASP A 33 -3.60 -9.39 15.65
C ASP A 33 -3.92 -8.53 14.43
N LYS A 34 -3.34 -7.32 14.37
CA LYS A 34 -3.41 -6.48 13.18
C LYS A 34 -2.60 -7.12 12.06
N PHE A 35 -1.29 -7.34 12.23
CA PHE A 35 -0.34 -7.57 11.13
C PHE A 35 0.09 -9.02 10.87
N GLY A 36 -0.26 -9.98 11.72
CA GLY A 36 0.20 -11.36 11.63
C GLY A 36 1.72 -11.47 11.70
N LEU A 37 2.33 -10.90 12.73
CA LEU A 37 3.79 -10.81 12.85
C LEU A 37 4.43 -12.20 12.89
N ASN A 38 5.48 -12.37 12.10
CA ASN A 38 6.33 -13.55 12.20
C ASN A 38 7.27 -13.45 13.44
N GLN A 39 8.00 -14.52 13.73
CA GLN A 39 8.91 -14.58 14.89
C GLN A 39 10.00 -13.51 14.85
N GLU A 40 10.55 -13.20 13.68
CA GLU A 40 11.59 -12.18 13.52
C GLU A 40 11.04 -10.78 13.82
N GLN A 41 9.84 -10.46 13.30
CA GLN A 41 9.17 -9.19 13.55
C GLN A 41 8.74 -9.03 15.02
N MET A 42 8.29 -10.10 15.67
CA MET A 42 8.03 -10.10 17.11
C MET A 42 9.31 -9.80 17.94
N LEU A 43 10.44 -10.38 17.55
CA LEU A 43 11.74 -10.11 18.19
C LEU A 43 12.19 -8.66 17.94
N GLN A 44 11.99 -8.13 16.73
CA GLN A 44 12.27 -6.72 16.42
C GLN A 44 11.41 -5.78 17.27
N ALA A 45 10.11 -6.08 17.46
CA ALA A 45 9.22 -5.31 18.33
C ALA A 45 9.72 -5.30 19.78
N LEU A 46 10.08 -6.46 20.34
CA LEU A 46 10.59 -6.57 21.71
C LEU A 46 11.90 -5.80 21.90
N ASN A 47 12.84 -5.93 20.97
CA ASN A 47 14.11 -5.19 21.03
C ASN A 47 13.89 -3.68 20.93
N PHE A 48 12.94 -3.24 20.11
CA PHE A 48 12.55 -1.84 20.04
C PHE A 48 11.97 -1.35 21.36
N LEU A 49 11.00 -2.07 21.94
CA LEU A 49 10.44 -1.72 23.24
C LEU A 49 11.53 -1.65 24.31
N TYR A 50 12.48 -2.58 24.31
CA TYR A 50 13.61 -2.55 25.24
C TYR A 50 14.46 -1.29 25.07
N SER A 51 14.68 -0.84 23.83
CA SER A 51 15.45 0.39 23.56
C SER A 51 14.75 1.67 24.05
N ILE A 52 13.43 1.63 24.27
CA ILE A 52 12.64 2.75 24.81
C ILE A 52 12.10 2.47 26.22
N LYS A 53 12.63 1.46 26.94
CA LYS A 53 12.06 0.96 28.20
C LYS A 53 11.86 2.04 29.25
N ASP A 54 12.78 2.98 29.36
CA ASP A 54 12.72 4.09 30.33
C ASP A 54 11.54 5.04 30.08
N SER A 55 10.97 5.02 28.87
CA SER A 55 9.79 5.82 28.52
C SER A 55 8.47 5.22 28.99
N PHE A 56 8.46 3.96 29.44
CA PHE A 56 7.21 3.31 29.85
C PHE A 56 7.24 2.45 31.11
N LEU A 57 8.38 1.89 31.50
CA LEU A 57 8.46 1.04 32.68
C LEU A 57 8.02 1.79 33.95
N GLY A 58 7.15 1.14 34.73
CA GLY A 58 6.61 1.68 35.98
C GLY A 58 5.50 2.72 35.82
N ARG A 59 5.13 3.13 34.60
CA ARG A 59 3.99 4.04 34.35
C ARG A 59 2.66 3.42 34.75
N THR A 60 2.55 2.09 34.74
CA THR A 60 1.38 1.33 35.20
C THR A 60 0.98 1.65 36.65
N LYS A 61 1.88 2.26 37.45
CA LYS A 61 1.58 2.74 38.82
C LYS A 61 0.90 4.11 38.86
N LYS A 62 0.89 4.85 37.74
CA LYS A 62 0.49 6.26 37.66
C LYS A 62 -0.64 6.52 36.67
N GLU A 63 -0.83 5.64 35.69
CA GLU A 63 -1.89 5.78 34.69
C GLU A 63 -2.45 4.40 34.27
N PRO A 64 -3.65 4.36 33.64
CA PRO A 64 -4.24 3.13 33.14
C PRO A 64 -3.36 2.44 32.09
N SER A 65 -3.29 1.11 32.14
CA SER A 65 -2.52 0.28 31.20
C SER A 65 -2.91 0.55 29.74
N ASP A 66 -4.20 0.71 29.44
CA ASP A 66 -4.73 0.94 28.09
C ASP A 66 -4.09 2.14 27.39
N ASN A 67 -3.77 3.20 28.13
CA ASN A 67 -3.11 4.38 27.56
C ASN A 67 -1.69 4.04 27.10
N ILE A 68 -0.96 3.29 27.93
CA ILE A 68 0.41 2.88 27.65
C ILE A 68 0.42 1.87 26.50
N VAL A 69 -0.51 0.90 26.52
CA VAL A 69 -0.69 -0.11 25.48
C VAL A 69 -0.93 0.55 24.12
N ASN A 70 -1.90 1.47 24.03
CA ASN A 70 -2.21 2.18 22.78
C ASN A 70 -1.00 3.00 22.26
N GLU A 71 -0.27 3.65 23.15
CA GLU A 71 0.95 4.40 22.81
C GLU A 71 2.04 3.47 22.28
N LEU A 72 2.32 2.36 22.97
CA LEU A 72 3.35 1.41 22.60
C LEU A 72 3.00 0.67 21.31
N SER A 73 1.78 0.19 21.13
CA SER A 73 1.33 -0.41 19.86
C SER A 73 1.54 0.54 18.69
N SER A 74 1.19 1.82 18.84
CA SER A 74 1.42 2.83 17.80
C SER A 74 2.91 3.02 17.49
N LYS A 75 3.77 3.05 18.52
CA LYS A 75 5.22 3.15 18.36
C LYS A 75 5.83 1.91 17.68
N ILE A 76 5.38 0.71 18.04
CA ILE A 76 5.81 -0.55 17.43
C ILE A 76 5.46 -0.55 15.94
N ILE A 77 4.21 -0.18 15.59
CA ILE A 77 3.77 -0.11 14.19
C ILE A 77 4.68 0.82 13.38
N LYS A 78 4.95 2.02 13.92
CA LYS A 78 5.82 2.99 13.27
C LYS A 78 7.25 2.48 13.10
N TYR A 79 7.77 1.75 14.09
CA TYR A 79 9.11 1.17 14.04
C TYR A 79 9.22 0.02 13.04
N LEU A 80 8.24 -0.89 13.05
CA LEU A 80 8.21 -2.06 12.16
C LEU A 80 7.75 -1.73 10.74
N ARG A 81 7.18 -0.54 10.48
CA ARG A 81 6.70 -0.13 9.15
C ARG A 81 7.64 -0.53 8.00
N PRO A 82 8.97 -0.31 8.04
CA PRO A 82 9.87 -0.74 6.97
C PRO A 82 9.94 -2.25 6.75
N THR A 83 9.76 -3.05 7.80
CA THR A 83 9.81 -4.53 7.78
C THR A 83 8.42 -5.17 7.61
N LEU A 84 7.36 -4.38 7.70
CA LEU A 84 5.99 -4.75 7.35
C LEU A 84 5.69 -4.54 5.86
N ILE A 85 6.47 -3.67 5.19
CA ILE A 85 6.37 -3.49 3.74
C ILE A 85 6.76 -4.78 3.04
N VAL A 86 5.92 -5.20 2.11
CA VAL A 86 6.17 -6.36 1.26
C VAL A 86 7.51 -6.19 0.54
N SER A 87 8.32 -7.25 0.50
CA SER A 87 9.54 -7.21 -0.29
C SER A 87 9.21 -7.13 -1.79
N GLU A 88 10.06 -6.48 -2.59
CA GLU A 88 9.87 -6.43 -4.05
C GLU A 88 9.68 -7.83 -4.68
N LYS A 89 10.38 -8.81 -4.12
CA LYS A 89 10.31 -10.21 -4.54
C LYS A 89 8.93 -10.83 -4.27
N GLU A 90 8.38 -10.64 -3.07
CA GLU A 90 7.04 -11.11 -2.73
C GLU A 90 5.97 -10.34 -3.50
N PHE A 91 6.15 -9.02 -3.64
CA PHE A 91 5.29 -8.18 -4.45
C PHE A 91 5.16 -8.71 -5.88
N LYS A 92 6.29 -8.93 -6.56
CA LYS A 92 6.37 -9.50 -7.92
C LYS A 92 5.70 -10.88 -8.01
N LYS A 93 5.68 -11.66 -6.93
CA LYS A 93 5.12 -13.01 -6.91
C LYS A 93 3.60 -13.02 -6.80
N GLU A 94 3.00 -12.07 -6.08
CA GLU A 94 1.57 -12.12 -5.72
C GLU A 94 0.73 -11.01 -6.36
N ILE A 95 1.33 -9.88 -6.78
CA ILE A 95 0.57 -8.72 -7.25
C ILE A 95 -0.34 -9.02 -8.44
N ASP A 96 0.08 -9.88 -9.37
CA ASP A 96 -0.74 -10.25 -10.51
C ASP A 96 -2.01 -11.00 -10.09
N GLU A 97 -1.92 -11.89 -9.09
CA GLU A 97 -3.10 -12.57 -8.54
C GLU A 97 -4.07 -11.56 -7.92
N PHE A 98 -3.56 -10.62 -7.13
CA PHE A 98 -4.38 -9.60 -6.51
C PHE A 98 -5.02 -8.65 -7.52
N LEU A 99 -4.29 -8.22 -8.55
CA LEU A 99 -4.82 -7.36 -9.61
C LEU A 99 -5.90 -8.05 -10.45
N LEU A 100 -5.77 -9.37 -10.69
CA LEU A 100 -6.77 -10.14 -11.42
C LEU A 100 -8.14 -10.15 -10.73
N ASP A 101 -8.18 -10.16 -9.41
CA ASP A 101 -9.44 -10.05 -8.64
C ASP A 101 -10.16 -8.72 -8.93
N TYR A 102 -9.41 -7.67 -9.28
CA TYR A 102 -9.91 -6.36 -9.71
C TYR A 102 -10.04 -6.23 -11.23
N GLY A 103 -9.82 -7.31 -12.00
CA GLY A 103 -9.89 -7.31 -13.46
C GLY A 103 -8.77 -6.51 -14.13
N LEU A 104 -7.64 -6.33 -13.45
CA LEU A 104 -6.49 -5.59 -13.93
C LEU A 104 -5.31 -6.52 -14.20
N LYS A 105 -4.44 -6.10 -15.13
CA LYS A 105 -3.15 -6.73 -15.37
C LYS A 105 -2.10 -5.68 -15.69
N ILE A 106 -0.89 -5.89 -15.22
CA ILE A 106 0.26 -5.04 -15.51
C ILE A 106 0.60 -5.13 -17.00
N HIS A 107 0.69 -3.99 -17.69
CA HIS A 107 1.03 -3.94 -19.10
C HIS A 107 2.56 -4.02 -19.30
N ILE A 108 3.03 -5.05 -19.99
CA ILE A 108 4.47 -5.41 -20.05
C ILE A 108 5.25 -4.59 -21.11
N GLN A 109 4.62 -3.64 -21.80
CA GLN A 109 5.30 -2.85 -22.84
C GLN A 109 6.28 -1.80 -22.29
N GLU A 110 6.29 -1.55 -20.98
CA GLU A 110 7.25 -0.67 -20.31
C GLU A 110 8.52 -1.41 -19.87
N THR A 111 9.63 -0.69 -19.73
CA THR A 111 10.86 -1.22 -19.13
C THR A 111 10.65 -1.35 -17.61
N ASN A 112 10.87 -2.54 -17.06
CA ASN A 112 10.76 -2.85 -15.62
C ASN A 112 9.43 -2.45 -14.95
N PRO A 113 8.26 -2.87 -15.48
CA PRO A 113 6.95 -2.38 -15.03
C PRO A 113 6.68 -2.75 -13.56
N TYR A 114 7.11 -3.93 -13.12
CA TYR A 114 6.95 -4.36 -11.73
C TYR A 114 7.76 -3.52 -10.74
N GLU A 115 8.95 -3.04 -11.11
CA GLU A 115 9.78 -2.20 -10.23
C GLU A 115 9.15 -0.83 -10.03
N LYS A 116 8.62 -0.25 -11.12
CA LYS A 116 7.89 1.02 -11.08
C LYS A 116 6.62 0.90 -10.23
N ILE A 117 5.83 -0.14 -10.46
CA ILE A 117 4.62 -0.41 -9.67
C ILE A 117 4.95 -0.63 -8.20
N TYR A 118 5.97 -1.44 -7.90
CA TYR A 118 6.41 -1.67 -6.53
C TYR A 118 6.83 -0.38 -5.84
N SER A 119 7.56 0.50 -6.54
CA SER A 119 7.97 1.79 -5.98
C SER A 119 6.77 2.66 -5.61
N ILE A 120 5.72 2.69 -6.45
CA ILE A 120 4.50 3.45 -6.21
C ILE A 120 3.67 2.82 -5.08
N TYR A 121 3.55 1.50 -5.06
CA TYR A 121 2.89 0.78 -3.96
C TYR A 121 3.58 1.11 -2.63
N LYS A 122 4.91 1.04 -2.61
CA LYS A 122 5.72 1.36 -1.43
C LYS A 122 5.54 2.80 -0.97
N GLU A 123 5.49 3.77 -1.88
CA GLU A 123 5.19 5.16 -1.53
C GLU A 123 3.82 5.26 -0.83
N TRP A 124 2.79 4.64 -1.39
CA TRP A 124 1.46 4.59 -0.78
C TRP A 124 1.43 3.92 0.60
N GLN A 125 2.19 2.83 0.80
CA GLN A 125 2.30 2.16 2.10
C GLN A 125 2.96 3.06 3.17
N LEU A 126 3.73 4.06 2.76
CA LEU A 126 4.40 5.00 3.65
C LEU A 126 3.52 6.21 4.00
N GLU A 127 2.49 6.53 3.20
CA GLU A 127 1.61 7.69 3.41
C GLU A 127 0.69 7.54 4.63
N ASP A 128 0.10 6.36 4.85
CA ASP A 128 -0.86 6.11 5.95
C ASP A 128 -0.49 4.88 6.79
N ASN A 129 -0.77 4.94 8.09
CA ASN A 129 -0.55 3.88 9.06
C ASN A 129 -1.38 2.62 8.79
N ASP A 130 -2.49 2.75 8.05
CA ASP A 130 -3.35 1.62 7.71
C ASP A 130 -2.96 0.90 6.40
N ASN A 131 -2.01 1.45 5.62
CA ASN A 131 -1.62 0.92 4.30
C ASN A 131 -0.51 -0.16 4.36
N LEU A 132 -0.25 -0.73 5.54
CA LEU A 132 0.94 -1.57 5.76
C LEU A 132 0.78 -3.03 5.31
N PHE A 133 -0.44 -3.47 5.03
CA PHE A 133 -0.68 -4.85 4.61
C PHE A 133 -0.40 -5.04 3.13
N PHE A 134 0.18 -6.18 2.75
CA PHE A 134 0.14 -6.64 1.37
C PHE A 134 -0.82 -7.82 1.25
N ASN A 135 -2.08 -7.50 0.96
CA ASN A 135 -3.14 -8.48 0.76
C ASN A 135 -4.18 -7.90 -0.21
N ARG A 136 -5.15 -8.73 -0.62
CA ARG A 136 -6.21 -8.34 -1.56
C ARG A 136 -6.93 -7.04 -1.20
N LYS A 137 -7.27 -6.86 0.08
CA LYS A 137 -7.98 -5.66 0.57
C LYS A 137 -7.12 -4.40 0.41
N SER A 138 -5.86 -4.48 0.83
CA SER A 138 -4.90 -3.38 0.73
C SER A 138 -4.61 -3.01 -0.72
N VAL A 139 -4.44 -3.99 -1.60
CA VAL A 139 -4.28 -3.76 -3.05
C VAL A 139 -5.50 -3.03 -3.62
N GLY A 140 -6.72 -3.38 -3.20
CA GLY A 140 -7.93 -2.65 -3.59
C GLY A 140 -7.92 -1.19 -3.17
N MET A 141 -7.55 -0.90 -1.92
CA MET A 141 -7.43 0.46 -1.41
C MET A 141 -6.37 1.26 -2.18
N TRP A 142 -5.23 0.62 -2.47
CA TRP A 142 -4.18 1.22 -3.28
C TRP A 142 -4.63 1.52 -4.71
N ILE A 143 -5.40 0.63 -5.35
CA ILE A 143 -5.94 0.87 -6.70
C ILE A 143 -6.84 2.11 -6.72
N GLU A 144 -7.72 2.28 -5.73
CA GLU A 144 -8.57 3.47 -5.65
C GLU A 144 -7.75 4.74 -5.41
N TRP A 145 -6.81 4.71 -4.45
CA TRP A 145 -5.88 5.81 -4.24
C TRP A 145 -5.08 6.15 -5.51
N PHE A 146 -4.65 5.13 -6.24
CA PHE A 146 -3.89 5.27 -7.48
C PHE A 146 -4.71 5.96 -8.58
N LYS A 147 -6.00 5.59 -8.74
CA LYS A 147 -6.91 6.22 -9.71
C LYS A 147 -7.13 7.71 -9.42
N ASP A 148 -7.14 8.09 -8.16
CA ASP A 148 -7.33 9.49 -7.75
C ASP A 148 -6.01 10.29 -7.77
N SER A 149 -4.87 9.62 -7.90
CA SER A 149 -3.54 10.24 -7.87
C SER A 149 -3.05 10.64 -9.27
N TYR A 150 -3.35 11.88 -9.66
CA TYR A 150 -2.91 12.49 -10.92
C TYR A 150 -1.41 12.37 -11.21
N LYS A 151 -0.58 12.23 -10.16
CA LYS A 151 0.88 12.03 -10.28
C LYS A 151 1.23 10.75 -11.05
N TYR A 152 0.44 9.68 -10.90
CA TYR A 152 0.79 8.37 -11.44
C TYR A 152 -0.14 7.85 -12.55
N ILE A 153 -1.26 8.53 -12.81
CA ILE A 153 -2.22 8.18 -13.88
C ILE A 153 -1.55 8.06 -15.27
N PHE A 154 -0.48 8.83 -15.51
CA PHE A 154 0.25 8.86 -16.79
C PHE A 154 1.44 7.90 -16.85
N ASP A 155 1.81 7.32 -15.71
CA ASP A 155 3.06 6.59 -15.53
C ASP A 155 2.87 5.07 -15.52
N LEU A 156 1.64 4.57 -15.38
CA LEU A 156 1.38 3.13 -15.37
C LEU A 156 0.14 2.80 -16.18
N HIS A 157 0.29 1.86 -17.09
CA HIS A 157 -0.82 1.28 -17.81
C HIS A 157 -1.18 -0.09 -17.24
N PHE A 158 -2.38 -0.20 -16.67
CA PHE A 158 -3.04 -1.49 -16.48
C PHE A 158 -3.89 -1.79 -17.71
N SER A 159 -3.84 -3.03 -18.19
CA SER A 159 -4.86 -3.53 -19.11
C SER A 159 -6.02 -4.10 -18.30
N SER A 160 -7.24 -3.81 -18.73
CA SER A 160 -8.40 -4.52 -18.24
C SER A 160 -8.33 -5.96 -18.76
N VAL A 161 -8.36 -6.93 -17.86
CA VAL A 161 -8.56 -8.32 -18.25
C VAL A 161 -10.01 -8.44 -18.68
N GLU A 162 -10.23 -8.63 -19.98
CA GLU A 162 -11.55 -8.96 -20.49
C GLU A 162 -11.99 -10.28 -19.86
N LYS A 163 -12.73 -10.21 -18.74
CA LYS A 163 -13.81 -11.17 -18.55
C LYS A 163 -14.71 -10.96 -19.75
N GLU A 164 -15.06 -12.03 -20.46
CA GLU A 164 -16.11 -11.99 -21.48
C GLU A 164 -17.42 -11.49 -20.84
N SER A 165 -17.56 -10.18 -20.71
CA SER A 165 -18.75 -9.48 -20.28
C SER A 165 -18.66 -8.05 -20.82
N ARG A 166 -19.35 -7.88 -21.94
CA ARG A 166 -19.76 -6.62 -22.59
C ARG A 166 -19.76 -5.41 -21.64
N GLY A 167 -18.89 -4.44 -21.89
CA GLY A 167 -19.01 -3.14 -21.22
C GLY A 167 -17.76 -2.27 -21.26
N SER A 168 -17.16 -2.04 -22.42
CA SER A 168 -16.37 -0.82 -22.58
C SER A 168 -17.31 0.37 -22.32
N ASN A 169 -16.91 1.30 -21.45
CA ASN A 169 -17.60 2.59 -21.33
C ASN A 169 -17.34 3.39 -22.62
N LEU A 170 -18.05 3.03 -23.68
CA LEU A 170 -18.07 3.70 -24.97
C LEU A 170 -18.67 5.08 -24.77
N ILE A 171 -17.82 6.07 -24.54
CA ILE A 171 -18.22 7.46 -24.64
C ILE A 171 -18.45 7.75 -26.12
N GLN A 172 -19.72 7.76 -26.54
CA GLN A 172 -20.09 8.12 -27.90
C GLN A 172 -20.06 9.65 -28.05
N LEU A 173 -18.99 10.16 -28.66
CA LEU A 173 -18.91 11.56 -29.05
C LEU A 173 -19.68 11.76 -30.37
N LYS A 174 -20.80 12.50 -30.31
CA LYS A 174 -21.47 12.98 -31.52
C LYS A 174 -20.72 14.20 -32.05
N VAL A 175 -20.08 14.03 -33.21
CA VAL A 175 -19.43 15.08 -33.98
C VAL A 175 -19.92 15.04 -35.42
N SER A 176 -19.79 16.14 -36.16
CA SER A 176 -20.09 16.15 -37.59
C SER A 176 -19.08 15.31 -38.38
N ASP A 177 -19.50 14.73 -39.51
CA ASP A 177 -18.61 13.95 -40.38
C ASP A 177 -17.40 14.77 -40.86
N LYS A 178 -17.61 16.06 -41.09
CA LYS A 178 -16.54 16.99 -41.45
C LYS A 178 -15.47 17.06 -40.35
N LEU A 179 -15.90 17.28 -39.10
CA LEU A 179 -14.97 17.37 -37.98
C LEU A 179 -14.27 16.03 -37.73
N LYS A 180 -14.99 14.91 -37.85
CA LYS A 180 -14.41 13.57 -37.73
C LYS A 180 -13.29 13.34 -38.77
N ASN A 181 -13.53 13.70 -40.02
CA ASN A 181 -12.54 13.55 -41.10
C ASN A 181 -11.32 14.45 -40.90
N GLU A 182 -11.52 15.68 -40.43
CA GLU A 182 -10.41 16.59 -40.11
C GLU A 182 -9.56 16.06 -38.95
N LEU A 183 -10.19 15.54 -37.90
CA LEU A 183 -9.49 14.93 -36.77
C LEU A 183 -8.72 13.67 -37.19
N GLN A 184 -9.31 12.83 -38.04
CA GLN A 184 -8.65 11.62 -38.54
C GLN A 184 -7.41 11.99 -39.35
N LYS A 185 -7.51 12.95 -40.26
CA LYS A 185 -6.37 13.40 -41.08
C LYS A 185 -5.22 13.91 -40.20
N LYS A 186 -5.53 14.69 -39.17
CA LYS A 186 -4.51 15.19 -38.23
C LYS A 186 -3.90 14.07 -37.39
N ALA A 187 -4.69 13.10 -36.96
CA ALA A 187 -4.21 11.92 -36.25
C ALA A 187 -3.23 11.10 -37.12
N ASP A 188 -3.57 10.92 -38.40
CA ASP A 188 -2.72 10.23 -39.38
C ASP A 188 -1.42 11.00 -39.64
N GLU A 189 -1.48 12.34 -39.74
CA GLU A 189 -0.30 13.22 -39.92
C GLU A 189 0.71 13.10 -38.77
N VAL A 190 0.23 12.90 -37.53
CA VAL A 190 1.10 12.69 -36.36
C VAL A 190 1.36 11.21 -36.04
N GLY A 191 0.83 10.29 -36.84
CA GLY A 191 1.07 8.85 -36.72
C GLY A 191 0.43 8.17 -35.51
N VAL A 192 -0.71 8.68 -35.00
CA VAL A 192 -1.40 8.10 -33.82
C VAL A 192 -2.85 7.73 -34.11
N PRO A 193 -3.46 6.78 -33.37
CA PRO A 193 -4.89 6.50 -33.49
C PRO A 193 -5.76 7.74 -33.18
N LEU A 194 -6.89 7.88 -33.88
CA LEU A 194 -7.83 9.00 -33.71
C LEU A 194 -8.27 9.21 -32.25
N THR A 195 -8.51 8.12 -31.52
CA THR A 195 -8.87 8.17 -30.10
C THR A 195 -7.76 8.81 -29.27
N THR A 196 -6.51 8.40 -29.48
CA THR A 196 -5.32 8.97 -28.82
C THR A 196 -5.16 10.46 -29.16
N TYR A 197 -5.39 10.83 -30.42
CA TYR A 197 -5.33 12.22 -30.86
C TYR A 197 -6.39 13.09 -30.18
N ILE A 198 -7.63 12.59 -30.05
CA ILE A 198 -8.71 13.30 -29.34
C ILE A 198 -8.37 13.51 -27.86
N TYR A 199 -7.81 12.50 -27.19
CA TYR A 199 -7.37 12.65 -25.80
C TYR A 199 -6.29 13.72 -25.64
N HIS A 200 -5.30 13.74 -26.53
CA HIS A 200 -4.24 14.75 -26.52
C HIS A 200 -4.82 16.18 -26.62
N LEU A 201 -5.78 16.41 -27.52
CA LEU A 201 -6.44 17.71 -27.67
C LEU A 201 -7.24 18.12 -26.41
N LEU A 202 -7.88 17.18 -25.73
CA LEU A 202 -8.61 17.46 -24.48
C LEU A 202 -7.64 17.85 -23.37
N ILE A 203 -6.49 17.17 -23.27
CA ILE A 203 -5.45 17.45 -22.28
C ILE A 203 -4.84 18.83 -22.51
N GLU A 204 -4.42 19.16 -23.74
CA GLU A 204 -3.87 20.49 -24.06
C GLU A 204 -4.83 21.63 -23.71
N ARG A 205 -6.14 21.37 -23.79
CA ARG A 205 -7.16 22.36 -23.44
C ARG A 205 -7.29 22.51 -21.92
N ILE A 206 -7.19 21.42 -21.16
CA ILE A 206 -7.28 21.44 -19.70
C ILE A 206 -6.04 22.10 -19.10
N GLU A 207 -4.85 21.85 -19.63
CA GLU A 207 -3.59 22.46 -19.16
C GLU A 207 -3.50 23.97 -19.40
N LYS A 208 -4.37 24.53 -20.26
CA LYS A 208 -4.45 25.97 -20.55
C LYS A 208 -5.49 26.71 -19.68
N ILE A 209 -6.15 26.02 -18.75
CA ILE A 209 -7.10 26.57 -17.77
C ILE A 209 -6.37 26.82 -16.45
#